data_AF-A0A099Y518-F1
#
_entry.id   AF-A0A099Y518-F1
#
_cell.length_a   1.000
_cell.length_b   1.000
_cell.length_c   1.000
_cell.angle_alpha   90.00
_cell.angle_beta   90.00
_cell.angle_gamma   90.00
#
_symmetry.space_group_name_H-M   'P 1'
#
loop_
_entity.id
_entity.type
_entity.pdbx_description
1 polymer ?
#
loop_
_entity_poly.entity_id
_entity_poly.type
_entity_poly.pdbx_seq_one_letter_code
_entity_poly.pdbx_strand_id
1 'polypeptide(L)'
;MKKLLILFLVISANLSVAQDSVLLRLNYEKGVTYDVSMKISQEMGTMMSMGMAINMDIKVLDVNEDTYDSEMKFTKMTMDMLQGGQIMSFDSSKSDDELDEAGKMMKTQMGPMLKAVIFAKGNNLGEIIEAKAEPNVPGMEDIAKQSSNVVYPKEAIKVGSTWMMTKNEKGMKMDFIYTVKSISKENIIVDLTGEVSGMATGKITGNMEIETQSGIPANSQINMDMSVSGQDLKSKVTMTMAKK
;
A
#
# COMPACT_ATOMS: atom_id res chain seq x y z
N MET A 1 57.47 29.24 40.53
CA MET A 1 57.44 28.14 39.54
C MET A 1 56.67 26.96 40.12
N LYS A 2 55.83 26.34 39.28
CA LYS A 2 55.20 25.02 39.39
C LYS A 2 53.79 24.92 40.03
N LYS A 3 52.84 24.94 39.10
CA LYS A 3 51.75 23.97 38.89
C LYS A 3 50.52 24.06 39.82
N LEU A 4 49.64 25.00 39.50
CA LEU A 4 48.21 24.87 39.78
C LEU A 4 47.57 24.24 38.53
N LEU A 5 47.23 22.96 38.59
CA LEU A 5 46.54 22.23 37.53
C LEU A 5 45.02 22.38 37.78
N ILE A 6 44.38 23.30 37.05
CA ILE A 6 42.92 23.43 37.02
C ILE A 6 42.41 22.46 35.96
N LEU A 7 41.79 21.37 36.40
CA LEU A 7 41.11 20.39 35.56
C LEU A 7 39.77 20.97 35.11
N PHE A 8 39.67 21.42 33.86
CA PHE A 8 38.39 21.76 33.23
C PHE A 8 37.67 20.47 32.82
N LEU A 9 36.77 19.98 33.67
CA LEU A 9 35.83 18.91 33.30
C LEU A 9 34.68 19.54 32.51
N VAL A 10 34.80 19.59 31.19
CA VAL A 10 33.66 19.94 30.31
C VAL A 10 32.72 18.74 30.30
N ILE A 11 31.72 18.77 31.18
CA ILE A 11 30.57 17.89 31.08
C ILE A 11 29.75 18.41 29.90
N SER A 12 30.04 17.93 28.70
CA SER A 12 29.09 18.03 27.60
C SER A 12 27.91 17.15 27.99
N ALA A 13 26.90 17.76 28.60
CA ALA A 13 25.59 17.16 28.75
C ALA A 13 25.09 16.87 27.32
N ASN A 14 25.26 15.63 26.88
CA ASN A 14 24.46 15.10 25.78
C ASN A 14 23.02 15.17 26.28
N LEU A 15 22.32 16.24 25.93
CA LEU A 15 20.87 16.28 25.97
C LEU A 15 20.42 15.21 24.99
N SER A 16 20.35 13.97 25.48
CA SER A 16 19.67 12.88 24.83
C SER A 16 18.21 13.28 24.84
N VAL A 17 17.79 14.05 23.84
CA VAL A 17 16.38 14.30 23.57
C VAL A 17 15.79 12.91 23.42
N ALA A 18 14.98 12.48 24.38
CA ALA A 18 14.23 11.25 24.25
C ALA A 18 13.44 11.39 22.95
N GLN A 19 13.83 10.66 21.90
CA GLN A 19 13.08 10.67 20.66
C GLN A 19 11.68 10.17 20.98
N ASP A 20 10.68 11.02 20.73
CA ASP A 20 9.29 10.71 21.00
C ASP A 20 8.93 9.39 20.32
N SER A 21 8.51 8.41 21.13
CA SER A 21 7.93 7.18 20.62
C SER A 21 6.46 7.41 20.28
N VAL A 22 6.00 6.77 19.21
CA VAL A 22 4.62 6.88 18.73
C VAL A 22 4.00 5.49 18.68
N LEU A 23 2.80 5.34 19.24
CA LEU A 23 2.01 4.12 19.07
C LEU A 23 1.19 4.25 17.80
N LEU A 24 1.58 3.52 16.74
CA LEU A 24 0.94 3.64 15.45
C LEU A 24 -0.30 2.75 15.33
N ARG A 25 -1.46 3.34 15.06
CA ARG A 25 -2.76 2.66 14.88
C ARG A 25 -3.56 3.33 13.78
N LEU A 26 -4.30 2.54 13.01
CA LEU A 26 -5.37 3.08 12.17
C LEU A 26 -6.49 3.61 13.07
N ASN A 27 -6.73 4.90 12.97
CA ASN A 27 -7.73 5.65 13.72
C ASN A 27 -8.68 6.31 12.73
N TYR A 28 -9.53 5.49 12.12
CA TYR A 28 -10.56 5.95 11.19
C TYR A 28 -11.68 6.72 11.91
N GLU A 29 -12.25 7.69 11.21
CA GLU A 29 -13.44 8.39 11.67
C GLU A 29 -14.70 7.75 11.07
N LYS A 30 -15.69 7.44 11.92
CA LYS A 30 -16.98 6.91 11.46
C LYS A 30 -17.66 7.87 10.47
N GLY A 31 -18.19 7.32 9.38
CA GLY A 31 -18.92 8.04 8.35
C GLY A 31 -18.05 8.77 7.33
N VAL A 32 -16.73 8.82 7.54
CA VAL A 32 -15.79 9.44 6.61
C VAL A 32 -15.59 8.55 5.39
N THR A 33 -15.45 9.20 4.23
CA THR A 33 -15.08 8.55 2.97
C THR A 33 -13.69 8.99 2.56
N TYR A 34 -12.90 8.06 2.06
CA TYR A 34 -11.55 8.30 1.55
C TYR A 34 -11.51 7.99 0.05
N ASP A 35 -10.91 8.87 -0.71
CA ASP A 35 -10.45 8.60 -2.07
C ASP A 35 -9.14 7.81 -2.00
N VAL A 36 -9.07 6.71 -2.74
CA VAL A 36 -7.82 5.99 -2.98
C VAL A 36 -7.56 5.94 -4.48
N SER A 37 -6.34 6.31 -4.86
CA SER A 37 -5.85 6.24 -6.23
C SER A 37 -4.61 5.36 -6.25
N MET A 38 -4.66 4.28 -7.02
CA MET A 38 -3.56 3.36 -7.23
C MET A 38 -3.11 3.43 -8.69
N LYS A 39 -1.79 3.43 -8.91
CA LYS A 39 -1.20 3.22 -10.24
C LYS A 39 -0.25 2.04 -10.17
N ILE A 40 -0.37 1.15 -11.14
CA ILE A 40 0.44 -0.05 -11.29
C ILE A 40 1.12 0.04 -12.65
N SER A 41 2.42 -0.18 -12.69
CA SER A 41 3.19 -0.36 -13.91
C SER A 41 3.93 -1.69 -13.82
N GLN A 42 3.88 -2.49 -14.88
CA GLN A 42 4.59 -3.75 -15.01
C GLN A 42 5.31 -3.81 -16.35
N GLU A 43 6.57 -4.20 -16.32
CA GLU A 43 7.45 -4.30 -17.48
C GLU A 43 8.17 -5.64 -17.46
N MET A 44 7.95 -6.47 -18.47
CA MET A 44 8.59 -7.77 -18.66
C MET A 44 9.39 -7.80 -19.96
N GLY A 45 10.49 -7.03 -19.97
CA GLY A 45 11.34 -6.84 -21.15
C GLY A 45 10.56 -6.32 -22.35
N THR A 46 10.74 -6.94 -23.52
CA THR A 46 9.98 -6.62 -24.75
C THR A 46 8.70 -7.44 -24.89
N MET A 47 8.40 -8.34 -23.94
CA MET A 47 7.26 -9.26 -24.04
C MET A 47 5.95 -8.58 -23.65
N MET A 48 5.97 -7.82 -22.55
CA MET A 48 4.79 -7.18 -22.00
C MET A 48 5.16 -5.86 -21.29
N SER A 49 4.37 -4.84 -21.54
CA SER A 49 4.29 -3.61 -20.76
C SER A 49 2.84 -3.38 -20.39
N MET A 50 2.56 -3.03 -19.13
CA MET A 50 1.22 -2.75 -18.65
C MET A 50 1.23 -1.55 -17.71
N GLY A 51 0.34 -0.60 -17.97
CA GLY A 51 -0.02 0.47 -17.06
C GLY A 51 -1.48 0.33 -16.64
N MET A 52 -1.76 0.45 -15.35
CA MET A 52 -3.12 0.41 -14.82
C MET A 52 -3.31 1.53 -13.80
N ALA A 53 -4.45 2.20 -13.83
CA ALA A 53 -4.87 3.13 -12.80
C ALA A 53 -6.22 2.68 -12.24
N ILE A 54 -6.34 2.71 -10.91
CA ILE A 54 -7.53 2.30 -10.18
C ILE A 54 -7.88 3.42 -9.20
N ASN A 55 -9.11 3.91 -9.29
CA ASN A 55 -9.68 4.82 -8.32
C ASN A 55 -10.82 4.11 -7.60
N MET A 56 -10.90 4.36 -6.30
CA MET A 56 -11.86 3.71 -5.43
C MET A 56 -12.19 4.61 -4.24
N ASP A 57 -13.39 4.42 -3.71
CA ASP A 57 -13.85 5.04 -2.48
C ASP A 57 -13.83 4.00 -1.37
N ILE A 58 -13.33 4.39 -0.19
CA ILE A 58 -13.46 3.63 1.05
C ILE A 58 -14.29 4.45 2.02
N LYS A 59 -15.51 3.99 2.32
CA LYS A 59 -16.39 4.60 3.32
C LYS A 59 -16.31 3.82 4.62
N VAL A 60 -15.96 4.49 5.71
CA VAL A 60 -15.97 3.93 7.06
C VAL A 60 -17.41 3.95 7.56
N LEU A 61 -17.98 2.77 7.76
CA LEU A 61 -19.37 2.60 8.20
C LEU A 61 -19.49 2.71 9.71
N ASP A 62 -18.57 2.05 10.43
CA ASP A 62 -18.55 2.03 11.88
C ASP A 62 -17.13 1.88 12.41
N VAL A 63 -16.93 2.33 13.65
CA VAL A 63 -15.66 2.24 14.38
C VAL A 63 -15.97 1.84 15.81
N ASN A 64 -15.39 0.72 16.22
CA ASN A 64 -15.36 0.21 17.58
C ASN A 64 -13.92 0.31 18.11
N GLU A 65 -13.69 0.07 19.41
CA GLU A 65 -12.38 0.32 20.06
C GLU A 65 -11.17 -0.17 19.25
N ASP A 66 -11.20 -1.42 18.79
CA ASP A 66 -10.08 -2.03 18.05
C ASP A 66 -10.40 -2.37 16.59
N THR A 67 -11.63 -2.12 16.11
CA THR A 67 -12.08 -2.58 14.79
C THR A 67 -12.89 -1.54 14.05
N TYR A 68 -12.92 -1.65 12.73
CA TYR A 68 -13.73 -0.81 11.87
C TYR A 68 -14.43 -1.65 10.81
N ASP A 69 -15.60 -1.18 10.40
CA ASP A 69 -16.35 -1.70 9.27
C ASP A 69 -16.28 -0.68 8.12
N SER A 70 -16.04 -1.17 6.91
CA SER A 70 -15.88 -0.32 5.74
C SER A 70 -16.57 -0.88 4.50
N GLU A 71 -16.93 0.03 3.61
CA GLU A 71 -17.43 -0.26 2.28
C GLU A 71 -16.44 0.29 1.26
N MET A 72 -16.09 -0.51 0.28
CA MET A 72 -15.17 -0.17 -0.80
C MET A 72 -15.86 -0.31 -2.16
N LYS A 73 -15.68 0.71 -3.01
CA LYS A 73 -16.24 0.76 -4.38
C LYS A 73 -15.21 1.27 -5.36
N PHE A 74 -15.03 0.59 -6.48
CA PHE A 74 -14.25 1.13 -7.59
C PHE A 74 -15.03 2.23 -8.30
N THR A 75 -14.39 3.37 -8.54
CA THR A 75 -15.00 4.54 -9.20
C THR A 75 -14.49 4.73 -10.62
N LYS A 76 -13.21 4.43 -10.87
CA LYS A 76 -12.62 4.44 -12.21
C LYS A 76 -11.52 3.39 -12.32
N MET A 77 -11.38 2.84 -13.52
CA MET A 77 -10.30 1.94 -13.86
C MET A 77 -9.83 2.21 -15.29
N THR A 78 -8.52 2.33 -15.49
CA THR A 78 -7.90 2.38 -16.81
C THR A 78 -6.80 1.36 -16.90
N MET A 79 -6.59 0.82 -18.09
CA MET A 79 -5.53 -0.14 -18.39
C MET A 79 -5.03 0.09 -19.81
N ASP A 80 -3.71 0.14 -19.96
CA ASP A 80 -3.03 0.11 -21.24
C ASP A 80 -2.01 -1.03 -21.18
N MET A 81 -2.05 -1.92 -22.16
CA MET A 81 -1.18 -3.08 -22.22
C MET A 81 -0.63 -3.25 -23.64
N LEU A 82 0.68 -3.44 -23.74
CA LEU A 82 1.36 -3.87 -24.95
C LEU A 82 1.88 -5.29 -24.70
N GLN A 83 1.35 -6.27 -25.44
CA GLN A 83 1.78 -7.66 -25.33
C GLN A 83 2.00 -8.25 -26.72
N GLY A 84 3.21 -8.72 -27.00
CA GLY A 84 3.54 -9.34 -28.30
C GLY A 84 3.26 -8.45 -29.51
N GLY A 85 3.39 -7.12 -29.35
CA GLY A 85 3.09 -6.13 -30.40
C GLY A 85 1.62 -5.73 -30.52
N GLN A 86 0.71 -6.35 -29.77
CA GLN A 86 -0.70 -5.95 -29.71
C GLN A 86 -0.92 -4.94 -28.58
N ILE A 87 -1.61 -3.84 -28.90
CA ILE A 87 -2.02 -2.83 -27.92
C ILE A 87 -3.46 -3.11 -27.51
N MET A 88 -3.71 -3.14 -26.21
CA MET A 88 -5.03 -3.22 -25.61
C MET A 88 -5.20 -2.05 -24.67
N SER A 89 -6.31 -1.32 -24.78
CA SER A 89 -6.62 -0.18 -23.93
C SER A 89 -8.05 -0.27 -23.41
N PHE A 90 -8.24 0.10 -22.16
CA PHE A 90 -9.54 0.14 -21.50
C PHE A 90 -9.62 1.37 -20.60
N ASP A 91 -10.75 2.08 -20.68
CA ASP A 91 -11.12 3.13 -19.72
C ASP A 91 -12.59 2.91 -19.34
N SER A 92 -12.85 2.70 -18.05
CA SER A 92 -14.19 2.42 -17.51
C SER A 92 -15.19 3.57 -17.69
N SER A 93 -14.71 4.79 -17.97
CA SER A 93 -15.56 5.95 -18.24
C SER A 93 -16.04 6.05 -19.68
N LYS A 94 -15.49 5.24 -20.60
CA LYS A 94 -15.90 5.22 -22.01
C LYS A 94 -17.14 4.36 -22.24
N SER A 95 -17.99 4.84 -23.13
CA SER A 95 -19.12 4.07 -23.69
C SER A 95 -18.63 2.94 -24.59
N ASP A 96 -19.50 1.99 -24.94
CA ASP A 96 -19.12 0.85 -25.78
C ASP A 96 -18.72 1.28 -27.20
N ASP A 97 -19.29 2.38 -27.70
CA ASP A 97 -18.99 2.93 -29.03
C ASP A 97 -17.62 3.62 -29.09
N GLU A 98 -17.06 3.99 -27.94
CA GLU A 98 -15.73 4.61 -27.81
C GLU A 98 -14.61 3.59 -27.57
N LEU A 99 -14.96 2.30 -27.45
CA LEU A 99 -14.04 1.21 -27.23
C LEU A 99 -13.87 0.37 -28.50
N ASP A 100 -12.64 -0.04 -28.79
CA ASP A 100 -12.40 -1.07 -29.77
C ASP A 100 -12.81 -2.46 -29.24
N GLU A 101 -12.72 -3.49 -30.08
CA GLU A 101 -13.12 -4.84 -29.70
C GLU A 101 -12.32 -5.40 -28.51
N ALA A 102 -11.04 -5.03 -28.38
CA ALA A 102 -10.23 -5.42 -27.23
C ALA A 102 -10.70 -4.70 -25.95
N GLY A 103 -10.99 -3.41 -26.03
CA GLY A 103 -11.55 -2.60 -24.94
C GLY A 103 -12.92 -3.11 -24.49
N LYS A 104 -13.79 -3.55 -25.42
CA LYS A 104 -15.08 -4.19 -25.10
C LYS A 104 -14.91 -5.53 -24.39
N MET A 105 -13.93 -6.33 -24.82
CA MET A 105 -13.60 -7.58 -24.14
C MET A 105 -13.10 -7.32 -22.72
N MET A 106 -12.21 -6.35 -22.52
CA MET A 106 -11.75 -5.93 -21.18
C MET A 106 -12.91 -5.42 -20.32
N LYS A 107 -13.80 -4.58 -20.88
CA LYS A 107 -15.00 -4.10 -20.19
C LYS A 107 -15.88 -5.23 -19.69
N THR A 108 -16.02 -6.30 -20.46
CA THR A 108 -16.79 -7.49 -20.06
C THR A 108 -16.16 -8.19 -18.85
N GLN A 109 -14.83 -8.26 -18.80
CA GLN A 109 -14.11 -8.88 -17.69
C GLN A 109 -14.07 -8.00 -16.44
N MET A 110 -13.89 -6.68 -16.59
CA MET A 110 -13.72 -5.75 -15.46
C MET A 110 -15.01 -5.12 -14.98
N GLY A 111 -16.04 -5.09 -15.82
CA GLY A 111 -17.35 -4.52 -15.53
C GLY A 111 -18.01 -5.05 -14.26
N PRO A 112 -17.95 -6.36 -13.96
CA PRO A 112 -18.46 -6.89 -12.69
C PRO A 112 -17.77 -6.29 -11.46
N MET A 113 -16.44 -6.10 -11.51
CA MET A 113 -15.69 -5.51 -10.38
C MET A 113 -16.12 -4.06 -10.13
N LEU A 114 -16.34 -3.27 -11.18
CA LEU A 114 -16.82 -1.88 -11.07
C LEU A 114 -18.23 -1.75 -10.48
N LYS A 115 -19.04 -2.81 -10.56
CA LYS A 115 -20.40 -2.85 -10.01
C LYS A 115 -20.45 -3.40 -8.59
N ALA A 116 -19.41 -4.11 -8.17
CA ALA A 116 -19.39 -4.77 -6.88
C ALA A 116 -19.05 -3.79 -5.75
N VAL A 117 -19.66 -4.06 -4.60
CA VAL A 117 -19.40 -3.38 -3.33
C VAL A 117 -18.70 -4.38 -2.43
N ILE A 118 -17.50 -4.01 -1.97
CA ILE A 118 -16.74 -4.81 -1.02
C ILE A 118 -17.07 -4.30 0.38
N PHE A 119 -17.47 -5.20 1.28
CA PHE A 119 -17.57 -4.91 2.70
C PHE A 119 -16.40 -5.58 3.41
N ALA A 120 -15.66 -4.82 4.21
CA ALA A 120 -14.51 -5.32 4.94
C ALA A 120 -14.54 -4.89 6.40
N LYS A 121 -14.19 -5.83 7.28
CA LYS A 121 -13.95 -5.59 8.70
C LYS A 121 -12.46 -5.69 8.97
N GLY A 122 -11.87 -4.64 9.49
CA GLY A 122 -10.44 -4.60 9.85
C GLY A 122 -10.21 -4.22 11.31
N ASN A 123 -8.95 -4.30 11.75
CA ASN A 123 -8.52 -3.84 13.06
C ASN A 123 -7.63 -2.59 13.01
N ASN A 124 -7.40 -1.98 14.18
CA ASN A 124 -6.56 -0.80 14.33
C ASN A 124 -5.06 -1.04 14.03
N LEU A 125 -4.63 -2.28 13.76
CA LEU A 125 -3.29 -2.59 13.26
C LEU A 125 -3.23 -2.60 11.72
N GLY A 126 -4.38 -2.58 11.03
CA GLY A 126 -4.43 -2.68 9.57
C GLY A 126 -4.66 -4.08 9.03
N GLU A 127 -4.97 -5.07 9.87
CA GLU A 127 -5.36 -6.40 9.39
C GLU A 127 -6.82 -6.38 8.93
N ILE A 128 -7.09 -7.02 7.79
CA ILE A 128 -8.46 -7.30 7.33
C ILE A 128 -8.86 -8.68 7.86
N ILE A 129 -9.86 -8.69 8.74
CA ILE A 129 -10.35 -9.90 9.45
C ILE A 129 -11.38 -10.62 8.58
N GLU A 130 -12.29 -9.85 7.98
CA GLU A 130 -13.38 -10.37 7.16
C GLU A 130 -13.55 -9.49 5.93
N ALA A 131 -13.89 -10.10 4.80
CA ALA A 131 -14.26 -9.39 3.59
C ALA A 131 -15.28 -10.19 2.79
N LYS A 132 -16.24 -9.48 2.18
CA LYS A 132 -17.24 -10.04 1.26
C LYS A 132 -17.49 -9.07 0.12
N ALA A 133 -17.86 -9.59 -1.05
CA ALA A 133 -18.22 -8.78 -2.21
C ALA A 133 -19.69 -9.02 -2.64
N GLU A 134 -20.41 -7.94 -2.94
CA GLU A 134 -21.80 -7.99 -3.40
C GLU A 134 -21.98 -7.18 -4.72
N PRO A 135 -22.42 -7.81 -5.83
CA PRO A 135 -22.59 -9.25 -6.01
C PRO A 135 -21.26 -10.00 -5.88
N ASN A 136 -21.33 -11.31 -5.64
CA ASN A 136 -20.13 -12.14 -5.56
C ASN A 136 -19.43 -12.16 -6.93
N VAL A 137 -18.26 -11.52 -7.00
CA VAL A 137 -17.39 -11.50 -8.17
C VAL A 137 -16.12 -12.27 -7.81
N PRO A 138 -15.75 -13.33 -8.56
CA PRO A 138 -14.57 -14.13 -8.26
C PRO A 138 -13.31 -13.27 -8.07
N GLY A 139 -12.55 -13.54 -7.02
CA GLY A 139 -11.29 -12.87 -6.69
C GLY A 139 -11.43 -11.53 -5.96
N MET A 140 -12.63 -10.94 -5.85
CA MET A 140 -12.81 -9.65 -5.15
C MET A 140 -12.59 -9.74 -3.63
N GLU A 141 -12.97 -10.87 -3.02
CA GLU A 141 -12.71 -11.10 -1.60
C GLU A 141 -11.21 -11.21 -1.30
N ASP A 142 -10.45 -11.84 -2.21
CA ASP A 142 -9.00 -11.96 -2.08
C ASP A 142 -8.33 -10.59 -2.27
N ILE A 143 -8.78 -9.79 -3.25
CA ILE A 143 -8.34 -8.40 -3.43
C ILE A 143 -8.57 -7.60 -2.14
N ALA A 144 -9.74 -7.73 -1.53
CA ALA A 144 -10.08 -7.04 -0.28
C ALA A 144 -9.20 -7.49 0.90
N LYS A 145 -8.95 -8.79 1.06
CA LYS A 145 -8.06 -9.29 2.11
C LYS A 145 -6.62 -8.84 1.92
N GLN A 146 -6.19 -8.71 0.67
CA GLN A 146 -4.84 -8.26 0.31
C GLN A 146 -4.70 -6.74 0.21
N SER A 147 -5.79 -5.97 0.34
CA SER A 147 -5.79 -4.52 0.16
C SER A 147 -5.09 -3.78 1.30
N SER A 148 -4.87 -4.43 2.44
CA SER A 148 -4.04 -3.85 3.51
C SER A 148 -2.61 -3.69 3.02
N ASN A 149 -2.12 -2.45 2.99
CA ASN A 149 -0.76 -2.16 2.53
C ASN A 149 0.28 -2.21 3.66
N VAL A 150 -0.15 -2.30 4.92
CA VAL A 150 0.74 -2.37 6.09
C VAL A 150 -0.03 -2.93 7.30
N VAL A 151 0.65 -3.74 8.11
CA VAL A 151 0.20 -4.14 9.45
C VAL A 151 1.15 -3.53 10.47
N TYR A 152 0.62 -2.74 11.40
CA TYR A 152 1.40 -1.99 12.38
C TYR A 152 1.90 -2.87 13.53
N PRO A 153 3.09 -2.55 14.09
CA PRO A 153 3.59 -3.23 15.26
C PRO A 153 2.71 -2.92 16.49
N LYS A 154 2.60 -3.89 17.39
CA LYS A 154 1.88 -3.70 18.67
C LYS A 154 2.60 -2.70 19.58
N GLU A 155 3.92 -2.66 19.50
CA GLU A 155 4.78 -1.78 20.30
C GLU A 155 4.90 -0.38 19.70
N ALA A 156 5.23 0.59 20.54
CA ALA A 156 5.52 1.95 20.08
C ALA A 156 6.80 1.99 19.26
N ILE A 157 6.79 2.80 18.19
CA ILE A 157 7.91 2.98 17.28
C ILE A 157 8.65 4.28 17.57
N LYS A 158 9.92 4.32 17.21
CA LYS A 158 10.78 5.51 17.20
C LYS A 158 11.57 5.53 15.89
N VAL A 159 12.30 6.61 15.62
CA VAL A 159 13.21 6.66 14.46
C VAL A 159 14.20 5.48 14.54
N GLY A 160 14.33 4.74 13.44
CA GLY A 160 15.11 3.52 13.34
C GLY A 160 14.41 2.23 13.78
N SER A 161 13.18 2.30 14.34
CA SER A 161 12.38 1.10 14.58
C SER A 161 12.09 0.36 13.27
N THR A 162 12.07 -0.96 13.36
CA THR A 162 11.75 -1.84 12.23
C THR A 162 10.66 -2.84 12.59
N TRP A 163 9.79 -3.17 11.64
CA TRP A 163 8.86 -4.29 11.76
C TRP A 163 8.69 -4.98 10.41
N MET A 164 8.12 -6.19 10.44
CA MET A 164 7.96 -7.02 9.25
C MET A 164 6.49 -7.34 8.98
N MET A 165 6.17 -7.51 7.70
CA MET A 165 4.91 -8.07 7.24
C MET A 165 5.20 -9.07 6.13
N THR A 166 4.59 -10.24 6.18
CA THR A 166 4.67 -11.22 5.10
C THR A 166 3.33 -11.30 4.39
N LYS A 167 3.34 -11.24 3.06
CA LYS A 167 2.18 -11.55 2.23
C LYS A 167 2.45 -12.80 1.40
N ASN A 168 1.42 -13.64 1.27
CA ASN A 168 1.43 -14.77 0.36
C ASN A 168 0.35 -14.51 -0.69
N GLU A 169 0.74 -14.45 -1.96
CA GLU A 169 -0.17 -14.16 -3.08
C GLU A 169 0.27 -14.98 -4.29
N LYS A 170 -0.65 -15.77 -4.85
CA LYS A 170 -0.42 -16.57 -6.07
C LYS A 170 0.88 -17.39 -6.06
N GLY A 171 1.21 -18.01 -4.92
CA GLY A 171 2.42 -18.82 -4.76
C GLY A 171 3.73 -18.01 -4.61
N MET A 172 3.65 -16.69 -4.54
CA MET A 172 4.76 -15.82 -4.15
C MET A 172 4.65 -15.48 -2.67
N LYS A 173 5.78 -15.51 -1.97
CA LYS A 173 5.94 -15.00 -0.62
C LYS A 173 6.71 -13.69 -0.70
N MET A 174 6.10 -12.61 -0.22
CA MET A 174 6.66 -11.26 -0.19
C MET A 174 6.91 -10.87 1.26
N ASP A 175 8.17 -10.75 1.65
CA ASP A 175 8.58 -10.32 2.99
C ASP A 175 8.95 -8.84 2.95
N PHE A 176 8.14 -8.00 3.62
CA PHE A 176 8.35 -6.56 3.73
C PHE A 176 9.00 -6.23 5.06
N ILE A 177 10.01 -5.36 5.04
CA ILE A 177 10.66 -4.77 6.20
C ILE A 177 10.43 -3.26 6.14
N TYR A 178 9.75 -2.75 7.15
CA TYR A 178 9.48 -1.32 7.32
C TYR A 178 10.51 -0.73 8.27
N THR A 179 11.09 0.42 7.93
CA THR A 179 12.06 1.14 8.78
C THR A 179 11.64 2.59 8.95
N VAL A 180 11.43 3.03 10.20
CA VAL A 180 11.07 4.43 10.50
C VAL A 180 12.24 5.36 10.21
N LYS A 181 12.05 6.33 9.33
CA LYS A 181 13.06 7.32 8.94
C LYS A 181 12.92 8.63 9.66
N SER A 182 11.69 9.11 9.83
CA SER A 182 11.39 10.32 10.57
C SER A 182 10.00 10.25 11.16
N ILE A 183 9.82 10.99 12.25
CA ILE A 183 8.53 11.18 12.93
C ILE A 183 8.38 12.69 13.11
N SER A 184 7.23 13.21 12.69
CA SER A 184 6.81 14.59 12.92
C SER A 184 5.38 14.62 13.44
N LYS A 185 4.86 15.81 13.76
CA LYS A 185 3.46 15.98 14.18
C LYS A 185 2.47 15.65 13.07
N GLU A 186 2.88 15.83 11.82
CA GLU A 186 2.02 15.64 10.65
C GLU A 186 2.18 14.22 10.14
N ASN A 187 3.41 13.82 9.81
CA ASN A 187 3.68 12.56 9.12
C ASN A 187 4.84 11.76 9.73
N ILE A 188 4.77 10.44 9.54
CA ILE A 188 5.81 9.46 9.77
C ILE A 188 6.27 8.93 8.41
N ILE A 189 7.57 8.99 8.15
CA ILE A 189 8.16 8.46 6.91
C ILE A 189 8.81 7.12 7.19
N VAL A 190 8.48 6.13 6.36
CA VAL A 190 8.91 4.74 6.49
C VAL A 190 9.53 4.28 5.18
N ASP A 191 10.76 3.77 5.24
CA ASP A 191 11.38 3.07 4.10
C ASP A 191 10.90 1.61 4.09
N LEU A 192 10.66 1.08 2.89
CA LEU A 192 10.36 -0.32 2.66
C LEU A 192 11.52 -1.00 1.95
N THR A 193 11.94 -2.15 2.49
CA THR A 193 12.81 -3.11 1.81
C THR A 193 12.20 -4.49 1.92
N GLY A 194 12.70 -5.46 1.16
CA GLY A 194 12.17 -6.81 1.25
C GLY A 194 12.64 -7.74 0.15
N GLU A 195 12.15 -8.96 0.23
CA GLU A 195 12.45 -10.04 -0.72
C GLU A 195 11.17 -10.71 -1.20
N VAL A 196 11.21 -11.17 -2.45
CA VAL A 196 10.19 -12.04 -3.04
C VAL A 196 10.79 -13.43 -3.21
N SER A 197 10.04 -14.46 -2.83
CA SER A 197 10.41 -15.88 -2.96
C SER A 197 9.21 -16.74 -3.38
N GLY A 198 9.45 -18.02 -3.69
CA GLY A 198 8.41 -18.95 -4.15
C GLY A 198 8.37 -19.05 -5.68
N MET A 199 7.22 -18.77 -6.29
CA MET A 199 7.06 -18.79 -7.76
C MET A 199 7.84 -17.70 -8.50
N ALA A 200 8.29 -16.67 -7.78
CA ALA A 200 9.17 -15.62 -8.26
C ALA A 200 10.30 -15.39 -7.25
N THR A 201 11.40 -14.81 -7.70
CA THR A 201 12.48 -14.34 -6.83
C THR A 201 12.75 -12.87 -7.09
N GLY A 202 13.08 -12.08 -6.08
CA GLY A 202 13.31 -10.65 -6.32
C GLY A 202 13.50 -9.81 -5.08
N LYS A 203 13.60 -8.51 -5.30
CA LYS A 203 13.75 -7.50 -4.24
C LYS A 203 12.59 -6.52 -4.25
N ILE A 204 12.25 -6.07 -3.05
CA ILE A 204 11.25 -5.04 -2.80
C ILE A 204 11.97 -3.81 -2.29
N THR A 205 11.63 -2.64 -2.83
CA THR A 205 12.07 -1.34 -2.32
C THR A 205 10.90 -0.37 -2.33
N GLY A 206 10.92 0.65 -1.48
CA GLY A 206 9.82 1.59 -1.46
C GLY A 206 9.89 2.58 -0.31
N ASN A 207 8.85 3.40 -0.22
CA ASN A 207 8.60 4.26 0.92
C ASN A 207 7.09 4.42 1.15
N MET A 208 6.75 4.83 2.36
CA MET A 208 5.38 5.12 2.78
C MET A 208 5.39 6.34 3.69
N GLU A 209 4.40 7.19 3.49
CA GLU A 209 4.09 8.33 4.33
C GLU A 209 2.78 8.04 5.06
N ILE A 210 2.83 8.15 6.38
CA ILE A 210 1.73 7.81 7.27
C ILE A 210 1.38 9.05 8.08
N GLU A 211 0.11 9.45 8.07
CA GLU A 211 -0.36 10.56 8.91
C GLU A 211 -0.23 10.18 10.39
N THR A 212 0.45 11.00 11.18
CA THR A 212 0.78 10.69 12.58
C THR A 212 -0.48 10.55 13.44
N GLN A 213 -1.53 11.33 13.17
CA GLN A 213 -2.75 11.36 14.00
C GLN A 213 -3.73 10.23 13.69
N SER A 214 -3.95 9.96 12.40
CA SER A 214 -4.92 8.97 11.93
C SER A 214 -4.28 7.59 11.72
N GLY A 215 -2.95 7.54 11.60
CA GLY A 215 -2.22 6.36 11.15
C GLY A 215 -2.52 5.98 9.71
N ILE A 216 -3.18 6.81 8.91
CA ILE A 216 -3.54 6.46 7.53
C ILE A 216 -2.30 6.57 6.64
N PRO A 217 -1.99 5.55 5.81
CA PRO A 217 -0.94 5.65 4.80
C PRO A 217 -1.41 6.59 3.67
N ALA A 218 -1.07 7.88 3.76
CA ALA A 218 -1.47 8.88 2.78
C ALA A 218 -0.82 8.64 1.42
N ASN A 219 0.45 8.20 1.42
CA ASN A 219 1.18 7.87 0.20
C ASN A 219 1.99 6.59 0.38
N SER A 220 2.08 5.78 -0.67
CA SER A 220 3.05 4.69 -0.73
C SER A 220 3.58 4.50 -2.15
N GLN A 221 4.83 4.08 -2.23
CA GLN A 221 5.44 3.58 -3.45
C GLN A 221 6.17 2.28 -3.13
N ILE A 222 5.87 1.23 -3.89
CA ILE A 222 6.51 -0.08 -3.81
C ILE A 222 7.03 -0.40 -5.20
N ASN A 223 8.33 -0.65 -5.32
CA ASN A 223 8.96 -1.20 -6.50
C ASN A 223 9.38 -2.64 -6.22
N MET A 224 9.10 -3.52 -7.15
CA MET A 224 9.49 -4.93 -7.12
C MET A 224 10.28 -5.24 -8.37
N ASP A 225 11.56 -5.59 -8.21
CA ASP A 225 12.41 -6.12 -9.27
C ASP A 225 12.48 -7.62 -9.09
N MET A 226 11.79 -8.37 -9.95
CA MET A 226 11.58 -9.82 -9.80
C MET A 226 12.04 -10.58 -11.04
N SER A 227 12.25 -11.88 -10.88
CA SER A 227 12.39 -12.85 -11.94
C SER A 227 11.26 -13.88 -11.83
N VAL A 228 10.48 -14.01 -12.91
CA VAL A 228 9.38 -14.96 -13.03
C VAL A 228 9.69 -15.88 -14.21
N SER A 229 9.85 -17.18 -13.96
CA SER A 229 10.20 -18.17 -14.99
C SER A 229 11.45 -17.79 -15.82
N GLY A 230 12.43 -17.14 -15.18
CA GLY A 230 13.67 -16.71 -15.83
C GLY A 230 13.58 -15.40 -16.63
N GLN A 231 12.43 -14.71 -16.60
CA GLN A 231 12.27 -13.39 -17.19
C GLN A 231 12.21 -12.31 -16.12
N ASP A 232 12.89 -11.20 -16.37
CA ASP A 232 12.85 -10.04 -15.48
C ASP A 232 11.50 -9.35 -15.59
N LEU A 233 10.87 -9.12 -14.44
CA LEU A 233 9.62 -8.39 -14.26
C LEU A 233 9.86 -7.25 -13.29
N LYS A 234 9.75 -6.01 -13.78
CA LYS A 234 9.75 -4.81 -12.95
C LYS A 234 8.31 -4.39 -12.71
N SER A 235 7.95 -4.21 -11.45
CA SER A 235 6.63 -3.74 -11.05
C SER A 235 6.77 -2.52 -10.17
N LYS A 236 5.97 -1.49 -10.42
CA LYS A 236 5.87 -0.30 -9.58
C LYS A 236 4.41 -0.08 -9.22
N VAL A 237 4.14 0.01 -7.94
CA VAL A 237 2.82 0.34 -7.38
C VAL A 237 2.95 1.64 -6.61
N THR A 238 2.12 2.62 -6.95
CA THR A 238 1.96 3.84 -6.14
C THR A 238 0.52 3.94 -5.68
N MET A 239 0.32 4.28 -4.42
CA MET A 239 -1.00 4.53 -3.85
C MET A 239 -1.02 5.88 -3.17
N THR A 240 -2.11 6.62 -3.34
CA THR A 240 -2.44 7.79 -2.54
C THR A 240 -3.82 7.61 -1.92
N MET A 241 -3.96 7.97 -0.65
CA MET A 241 -5.21 7.94 0.08
C MET A 241 -5.45 9.30 0.72
N ALA A 242 -6.64 9.86 0.53
CA ALA A 242 -7.01 11.16 1.08
C ALA A 242 -8.45 11.15 1.56
N LYS A 243 -8.73 11.87 2.64
CA LYS A 243 -10.09 12.11 3.12
C LYS A 243 -10.84 12.99 2.12
N LYS A 244 -12.09 12.63 1.79
CA LYS A 244 -13.03 13.45 1.00
C LYS A 244 -13.59 14.63 1.80
#